data_AF-A0A3S0VJK1-F1
#
_entry.id   AF-A0A3S0VJK1-F1
#
_cell.length_a   1.000
_cell.length_b   1.000
_cell.length_c   1.000
_cell.angle_alpha   90.00
_cell.angle_beta   90.00
_cell.angle_gamma   90.00
#
_symmetry.space_group_name_H-M   'P 1'
#
loop_
_entity.id
_entity.type
_entity.pdbx_description
1 polymer ?
#
loop_
_entity_poly.entity_id
_entity_poly.type
_entity_poly.pdbx_seq_one_letter_code
_entity_poly.pdbx_strand_id
1 'polypeptide(L)'
;MYKKAVGLSCLLFTNILMASSLYIPQLVFSNKTSNLTIRYPIPGPESGYPIGPTDATVIDNTFVVLDTYGSSVAYFDFNGALLKRISLPRDIQFQNIVRDRDNSLFVFGTDKDRTKIIHIQNEVITEQAVYQLTDKKISRYISYILPDDYGLIMVGSEVPARPKVDEVAVEFQNRIDRTCITCLYKPVKGPQVGGLLYHTTSAKDSLFFIGKKEIPLKLYPKVSMNSYEIIQVDQDGTAWVDNLITVNGSTLTYVWKVNKQGEILGVYRFASETESRGTPWPMQRELIVSNDGKVYGLISNKNQFKLALLTPLSLDEMKIRAKELDALLFKKKDLKSKKRREGSSLEYSTALCKARNKVIDDAYDFIMNKIYLSVSSIKNDATCPNRTIPPYILEVGGKAQTYDSVSYNWGGFDTIAEFNKKILTNKMKAGNVNDRINPLLSCAAGIDCSGYVSRVLGLTTKLGTRDLASVKFSEEIDWFEMKPGDIYINPGVHVVLFRMKSDMFWRKIYILESRVDCS
;
A
#
# COMPACT_ATOMS: atom_id res chain seq x y z
N MET A 1 -26.10 -29.78 9.74
CA MET A 1 -25.06 -28.73 9.83
C MET A 1 -23.67 -29.13 9.33
N TYR A 2 -23.44 -30.35 8.81
CA TYR A 2 -22.08 -30.85 8.51
C TYR A 2 -21.61 -30.81 7.03
N LYS A 3 -22.38 -30.28 6.08
CA LYS A 3 -22.01 -30.27 4.64
C LYS A 3 -21.36 -28.99 4.12
N LYS A 4 -21.26 -27.91 4.92
CA LYS A 4 -20.63 -26.64 4.50
C LYS A 4 -19.16 -26.48 4.92
N ALA A 5 -18.67 -27.29 5.85
CA ALA A 5 -17.28 -27.22 6.33
C ALA A 5 -16.28 -27.90 5.36
N VAL A 6 -16.72 -28.86 4.56
CA VAL A 6 -15.85 -29.63 3.66
C VAL A 6 -15.40 -28.83 2.42
N GLY A 7 -16.24 -27.91 1.92
CA GLY A 7 -15.93 -27.11 0.74
C GLY A 7 -14.88 -26.02 0.97
N LEU A 8 -14.92 -25.38 2.14
CA LEU A 8 -13.95 -24.33 2.51
C LEU A 8 -12.58 -24.93 2.85
N SER A 9 -12.57 -26.11 3.48
CA SER A 9 -11.35 -26.87 3.79
C SER A 9 -10.65 -27.36 2.52
N CYS A 10 -11.38 -27.86 1.51
CA CYS A 10 -10.76 -28.29 0.25
C CYS A 10 -10.11 -27.13 -0.54
N LEU A 11 -10.73 -25.94 -0.57
CA LEU A 11 -10.19 -24.77 -1.28
C LEU A 11 -8.89 -24.25 -0.66
N LEU A 12 -8.82 -24.17 0.68
CA LEU A 12 -7.61 -23.81 1.41
C LEU A 12 -6.50 -24.85 1.21
N PHE A 13 -6.83 -26.15 1.25
CA PHE A 13 -5.84 -27.21 1.01
C PHE A 13 -5.31 -27.21 -0.44
N THR A 14 -6.14 -26.91 -1.45
CA THR A 14 -5.67 -26.83 -2.85
C THR A 14 -4.76 -25.63 -3.11
N ASN A 15 -5.03 -24.47 -2.50
CA ASN A 15 -4.13 -23.31 -2.62
C ASN A 15 -2.79 -23.56 -1.93
N ILE A 16 -2.80 -24.21 -0.76
CA ILE A 16 -1.57 -24.57 -0.03
C ILE A 16 -0.74 -25.61 -0.80
N LEU A 17 -1.38 -26.64 -1.38
CA LEU A 17 -0.70 -27.68 -2.16
C LEU A 17 -0.20 -27.18 -3.54
N MET A 18 -0.89 -26.22 -4.17
CA MET A 18 -0.41 -25.63 -5.42
C MET A 18 0.68 -24.58 -5.18
N ALA A 19 0.66 -23.86 -4.06
CA ALA A 19 1.73 -22.92 -3.70
C ALA A 19 3.03 -23.64 -3.27
N SER A 20 2.94 -24.76 -2.55
CA SER A 20 4.11 -25.50 -2.05
C SER A 20 4.92 -26.22 -3.13
N SER A 21 4.40 -26.36 -4.35
CA SER A 21 5.13 -26.95 -5.50
C SER A 21 5.87 -25.92 -6.37
N LEU A 22 5.72 -24.62 -6.09
CA LEU A 22 6.26 -23.54 -6.93
C LEU A 22 7.52 -22.87 -6.37
N TYR A 23 7.88 -23.18 -5.13
CA TYR A 23 9.09 -22.64 -4.54
C TYR A 23 9.68 -23.54 -3.47
N ILE A 24 11.01 -23.50 -3.37
CA ILE A 24 11.77 -24.21 -2.33
C ILE A 24 12.27 -23.14 -1.36
N PRO A 25 11.83 -23.13 -0.07
CA PRO A 25 12.44 -22.29 0.95
C PRO A 25 13.95 -22.52 0.96
N GLN A 26 14.73 -21.48 0.66
CA GLN A 26 16.18 -21.56 0.71
C GLN A 26 16.70 -21.03 2.03
N LEU A 27 16.05 -19.99 2.55
CA LEU A 27 16.53 -19.30 3.74
C LEU A 27 15.36 -18.78 4.56
N VAL A 28 15.43 -18.96 5.88
CA VAL A 28 14.45 -18.45 6.83
C VAL A 28 15.20 -17.78 7.99
N PHE A 29 15.08 -16.47 8.07
CA PHE A 29 15.44 -15.68 9.23
C PHE A 29 14.22 -15.55 10.13
N SER A 30 14.34 -15.91 11.40
CA SER A 30 13.33 -15.60 12.40
C SER A 30 13.75 -14.35 13.18
N ASN A 31 12.83 -13.75 13.93
CA ASN A 31 13.16 -12.70 14.90
C ASN A 31 14.16 -13.16 16.00
N LYS A 32 14.47 -14.45 16.08
CA LYS A 32 15.48 -15.05 16.96
C LYS A 32 16.82 -15.29 16.25
N THR A 33 16.92 -15.07 14.94
CA THR A 33 18.18 -15.29 14.23
C THR A 33 19.20 -14.26 14.73
N SER A 34 20.30 -14.76 15.31
CA SER A 34 21.42 -13.90 15.69
C SER A 34 21.86 -13.10 14.47
N ASN A 35 22.06 -11.80 14.64
CA ASN A 35 22.53 -10.86 13.62
C ASN A 35 21.48 -10.30 12.65
N LEU A 36 20.18 -10.53 12.82
CA LEU A 36 19.18 -9.80 12.05
C LEU A 36 17.96 -9.50 12.92
N THR A 37 17.64 -8.22 13.09
CA THR A 37 16.51 -7.81 13.94
C THR A 37 15.35 -7.34 13.09
N ILE A 38 14.19 -7.94 13.31
CA ILE A 38 12.91 -7.54 12.73
C ILE A 38 12.15 -6.76 13.81
N ARG A 39 12.07 -5.43 13.72
CA ARG A 39 11.27 -4.57 14.64
C ARG A 39 10.09 -3.86 13.97
N TYR A 40 8.89 -4.12 14.48
CA TYR A 40 7.70 -3.43 13.98
C TYR A 40 7.79 -1.91 14.23
N PRO A 41 7.46 -1.05 13.24
CA PRO A 41 7.37 0.39 13.49
C PRO A 41 6.28 0.65 14.54
N ILE A 42 6.66 1.26 15.65
CA ILE A 42 5.70 1.65 16.70
C ILE A 42 4.82 2.77 16.09
N PRO A 43 3.48 2.65 16.13
CA PRO A 43 2.60 3.74 15.70
C PRO A 43 2.86 4.98 16.58
N GLY A 44 3.23 6.11 15.96
CA GLY A 44 3.52 7.37 16.63
C GLY A 44 3.46 8.56 15.67
N PRO A 45 3.45 9.81 16.18
CA PRO A 45 3.29 11.03 15.37
C PRO A 45 4.47 11.29 14.41
N GLU A 46 5.62 10.68 14.66
CA GLU A 46 6.68 10.51 13.67
C GLU A 46 6.42 9.20 12.94
N SER A 47 6.02 9.26 11.67
CA SER A 47 5.71 8.11 10.84
C SER A 47 6.87 7.11 10.81
N GLY A 48 6.81 6.08 11.64
CA GLY A 48 7.82 5.04 11.72
C GLY A 48 7.91 4.29 10.39
N TYR A 49 8.93 4.59 9.60
CA TYR A 49 9.36 3.72 8.53
C TYR A 49 9.76 2.36 9.13
N PRO A 50 9.59 1.25 8.40
CA PRO A 50 10.12 -0.04 8.82
C PRO A 50 11.60 -0.02 9.17
N ILE A 51 11.94 -0.77 10.21
CA ILE A 51 13.32 -0.97 10.67
C ILE A 51 13.63 -2.46 10.72
N GLY A 52 14.63 -2.89 9.93
CA GLY A 52 15.08 -4.28 9.81
C GLY A 52 15.44 -4.60 8.36
N PRO A 53 15.22 -5.84 7.86
CA PRO A 53 15.45 -6.15 6.45
C PRO A 53 14.42 -5.40 5.59
N THR A 54 14.83 -4.40 4.80
CA THR A 54 13.91 -3.64 3.92
C THR A 54 14.08 -3.96 2.44
N ASP A 55 15.23 -4.48 2.06
CA ASP A 55 15.52 -4.89 0.68
C ASP A 55 16.64 -5.94 0.67
N ALA A 56 16.77 -6.68 -0.44
CA ALA A 56 17.80 -7.69 -0.59
C ALA A 56 18.20 -7.87 -2.06
N THR A 57 19.36 -8.49 -2.27
CA THR A 57 19.82 -8.99 -3.57
C THR A 57 20.64 -10.27 -3.37
N VAL A 58 21.02 -10.92 -4.48
CA VAL A 58 21.90 -12.09 -4.47
C VAL A 58 23.09 -11.80 -5.37
N ILE A 59 24.29 -11.95 -4.83
CA ILE A 59 25.53 -11.93 -5.61
C ILE A 59 26.11 -13.33 -5.56
N ASP A 60 26.19 -13.96 -6.72
CA ASP A 60 26.61 -15.36 -6.86
C ASP A 60 25.84 -16.27 -5.88
N ASN A 61 26.54 -16.81 -4.88
CA ASN A 61 25.97 -17.68 -3.85
C ASN A 61 25.83 -17.01 -2.48
N THR A 62 25.76 -15.68 -2.45
CA THR A 62 25.68 -14.87 -1.23
C THR A 62 24.43 -14.02 -1.24
N PHE A 63 23.63 -14.13 -0.19
CA PHE A 63 22.50 -13.26 0.06
C PHE A 63 22.97 -11.96 0.69
N VAL A 64 22.54 -10.84 0.11
CA VAL A 64 22.91 -9.51 0.57
C VAL A 64 21.66 -8.79 1.00
N VAL A 65 21.55 -8.48 2.29
CA VAL A 65 20.36 -7.92 2.91
C VAL A 65 20.65 -6.50 3.40
N LEU A 66 19.80 -5.56 3.02
CA LEU A 66 19.78 -4.22 3.57
C LEU A 66 19.07 -4.24 4.93
N ASP A 67 19.85 -4.24 6.01
CA ASP A 67 19.37 -4.19 7.39
C ASP A 67 19.37 -2.74 7.89
N THR A 68 18.21 -2.10 7.78
CA THR A 68 18.02 -0.69 8.16
C THR A 68 18.01 -0.49 9.67
N TYR A 69 17.63 -1.51 10.44
CA TYR A 69 17.73 -1.46 11.90
C TYR A 69 19.18 -1.45 12.36
N GLY A 70 20.00 -2.33 11.77
CA GLY A 70 21.45 -2.35 11.99
C GLY A 70 22.19 -1.20 11.30
N SER A 71 21.51 -0.43 10.45
CA SER A 71 22.09 0.55 9.51
C SER A 71 23.28 -0.08 8.78
N SER A 72 23.03 -1.14 8.03
CA SER A 72 24.11 -1.92 7.42
C SER A 72 23.65 -2.77 6.24
N VAL A 73 24.62 -3.19 5.42
CA VAL A 73 24.46 -4.27 4.45
C VAL A 73 25.05 -5.54 5.05
N ALA A 74 24.24 -6.59 5.21
CA ALA A 74 24.63 -7.86 5.80
C ALA A 74 24.69 -8.95 4.72
N TYR A 75 25.77 -9.73 4.72
CA TYR A 75 25.99 -10.81 3.77
C TYR A 75 25.79 -12.14 4.48
N PHE A 76 25.03 -13.04 3.88
CA PHE A 76 24.74 -14.37 4.40
C PHE A 76 25.03 -15.42 3.33
N ASP A 77 25.53 -16.58 3.75
CA ASP A 77 25.55 -17.75 2.87
C ASP A 77 24.13 -18.32 2.69
N PHE A 78 24.00 -19.35 1.86
CA PHE A 78 22.71 -20.03 1.66
C PHE A 78 22.18 -20.77 2.88
N ASN A 79 23.03 -21.04 3.88
CA ASN A 79 22.61 -21.66 5.14
C ASN A 79 22.13 -20.62 6.15
N GLY A 80 22.22 -19.33 5.82
CA GLY A 80 21.86 -18.22 6.71
C GLY A 80 22.94 -17.83 7.70
N ALA A 81 24.16 -18.34 7.56
CA ALA A 81 25.29 -17.92 8.36
C ALA A 81 25.72 -16.52 7.93
N LEU A 82 25.87 -15.61 8.89
CA LEU A 82 26.40 -14.27 8.62
C LEU A 82 27.86 -14.39 8.19
N LEU A 83 28.16 -13.94 6.98
CA LEU A 83 29.51 -13.89 6.43
C LEU A 83 30.21 -12.58 6.80
N LYS A 84 29.53 -11.44 6.60
CA LYS A 84 30.08 -10.12 6.88
C LYS A 84 29.00 -9.05 7.02
N ARG A 85 29.41 -7.87 7.49
CA ARG A 85 28.55 -6.67 7.58
C ARG A 85 29.31 -5.42 7.21
N ILE A 86 28.71 -4.58 6.38
CA ILE A 86 29.19 -3.25 6.03
C ILE A 86 28.30 -2.23 6.74
N SER A 87 28.86 -1.44 7.64
CA SER A 87 28.12 -0.37 8.32
C SER A 87 27.78 0.76 7.36
N LEU A 88 26.52 1.15 7.35
CA LEU A 88 26.03 2.33 6.64
C LEU A 88 25.94 3.52 7.60
N PRO A 89 26.06 4.75 7.09
CA PRO A 89 25.80 5.97 7.86
C PRO A 89 24.40 5.96 8.50
N ARG A 90 24.27 6.48 9.72
CA ARG A 90 22.99 6.54 10.46
C ARG A 90 22.22 7.83 10.26
N ASP A 91 22.76 8.75 9.47
CA ASP A 91 22.17 10.06 9.18
C ASP A 91 21.00 9.98 8.19
N ILE A 92 20.86 8.85 7.48
CA ILE A 92 19.82 8.62 6.49
C ILE A 92 19.24 7.22 6.64
N GLN A 93 17.94 7.13 6.39
CA GLN A 93 17.25 5.85 6.31
C GLN A 93 17.36 5.28 4.90
N PHE A 94 18.22 4.27 4.75
CA PHE A 94 18.31 3.48 3.53
C PHE A 94 17.05 2.64 3.33
N GLN A 95 16.63 2.50 2.07
CA GLN A 95 15.39 1.85 1.69
C GLN A 95 15.63 0.77 0.64
N ASN A 96 16.54 1.02 -0.31
CA ASN A 96 16.80 0.12 -1.42
C ASN A 96 18.27 -0.27 -1.52
N ILE A 97 18.50 -1.47 -2.02
CA ILE A 97 19.80 -1.94 -2.49
C ILE A 97 19.64 -2.46 -3.91
N VAL A 98 20.53 -2.11 -4.83
CA VAL A 98 20.50 -2.66 -6.20
C VAL A 98 21.90 -3.14 -6.57
N ARG A 99 21.96 -4.27 -7.27
CA ARG A 99 23.19 -4.87 -7.76
C ARG A 99 23.45 -4.38 -9.19
N ASP A 100 24.66 -3.92 -9.46
CA ASP A 100 25.12 -3.62 -10.82
C ASP A 100 25.78 -4.85 -11.46
N ARG A 101 26.06 -4.76 -12.75
CA ARG A 101 26.57 -5.87 -13.58
C ARG A 101 27.96 -6.33 -13.17
N ASP A 102 28.76 -5.47 -12.56
CA ASP A 102 30.08 -5.81 -12.00
C ASP A 102 29.98 -6.37 -10.57
N ASN A 103 28.77 -6.67 -10.09
CA ASN A 103 28.45 -7.08 -8.73
C ASN A 103 28.71 -6.03 -7.65
N SER A 104 29.02 -4.78 -8.02
CA SER A 104 28.94 -3.68 -7.08
C SER A 104 27.49 -3.42 -6.67
N LEU A 105 27.31 -2.76 -5.53
CA LEU A 105 26.01 -2.47 -4.96
C LEU A 105 25.83 -0.97 -4.87
N PHE A 106 24.62 -0.52 -5.21
CA PHE A 106 24.17 0.82 -4.92
C PHE A 106 23.12 0.75 -3.82
N VAL A 107 23.38 1.42 -2.70
CA VAL A 107 22.44 1.54 -1.59
C VAL A 107 21.86 2.94 -1.59
N PHE A 108 20.54 3.03 -1.54
CA PHE A 108 19.82 4.29 -1.67
C PHE A 108 18.93 4.54 -0.45
N GLY A 109 18.95 5.78 0.04
CA GLY A 109 18.12 6.24 1.13
C GLY A 109 17.65 7.68 0.93
N THR A 110 16.54 8.02 1.58
CA THR A 110 15.98 9.37 1.56
C THR A 110 15.73 9.86 2.98
N ASP A 111 15.95 11.14 3.21
CA ASP A 111 15.62 11.86 4.44
C ASP A 111 15.11 13.25 4.08
N LYS A 112 13.83 13.53 4.39
CA LYS A 112 13.14 14.79 4.09
C LYS A 112 13.31 15.21 2.62
N ASP A 113 14.27 16.06 2.33
CA ASP A 113 14.60 16.71 1.06
C ASP A 113 15.95 16.23 0.49
N ARG A 114 16.56 15.19 1.05
CA ARG A 114 17.86 14.67 0.62
C ARG A 114 17.75 13.21 0.17
N THR A 115 18.44 12.92 -0.91
CA THR A 115 18.70 11.56 -1.38
C THR A 115 20.18 11.24 -1.18
N LYS A 116 20.50 10.08 -0.62
CA LYS A 116 21.88 9.59 -0.51
C LYS A 116 22.03 8.27 -1.22
N ILE A 117 23.08 8.18 -2.02
CA ILE A 117 23.49 6.98 -2.74
C ILE A 117 24.89 6.59 -2.24
N ILE A 118 25.06 5.32 -1.93
CA ILE A 118 26.33 4.72 -1.54
C ILE A 118 26.69 3.66 -2.58
N HIS A 119 27.89 3.78 -3.16
CA HIS A 119 28.47 2.75 -4.00
C HIS A 119 29.36 1.84 -3.14
N ILE A 120 29.09 0.54 -3.19
CA ILE A 120 29.87 -0.49 -2.51
C ILE A 120 30.47 -1.38 -3.59
N GLN A 121 31.79 -1.34 -3.72
CA GLN A 121 32.53 -2.18 -4.65
C GLN A 121 33.61 -2.94 -3.89
N ASN A 122 33.79 -4.22 -4.23
CA ASN A 122 34.69 -5.12 -3.48
C ASN A 122 34.42 -5.09 -1.97
N GLU A 123 33.14 -4.96 -1.60
CA GLU A 123 32.68 -5.02 -0.20
C GLU A 123 33.16 -3.85 0.67
N VAL A 124 33.59 -2.77 0.04
CA VAL A 124 33.98 -1.51 0.69
C VAL A 124 33.16 -0.38 0.10
N ILE A 125 32.79 0.61 0.92
CA ILE A 125 32.17 1.83 0.42
C ILE A 125 33.22 2.62 -0.38
N THR A 126 33.02 2.73 -1.69
CA THR A 126 33.95 3.40 -2.62
C THR A 126 33.57 4.86 -2.87
N GLU A 127 32.28 5.17 -2.92
CA GLU A 127 31.79 6.52 -3.17
C GLU A 127 30.47 6.77 -2.40
N GLN A 128 30.25 8.04 -2.04
CA GLN A 128 29.00 8.50 -1.43
C GLN A 128 28.59 9.83 -2.05
N ALA A 129 27.31 9.96 -2.40
CA ALA A 129 26.75 11.18 -2.95
C ALA A 129 25.48 11.56 -2.17
N VAL A 130 25.33 12.85 -1.87
CA VAL A 130 24.13 13.42 -1.27
C VAL A 130 23.59 14.48 -2.21
N TYR A 131 22.35 14.30 -2.64
CA TYR A 131 21.66 15.22 -3.52
C TYR A 131 20.53 15.89 -2.77
N GLN A 132 20.52 17.22 -2.79
CA GLN A 132 19.38 18.00 -2.31
C GLN A 132 18.32 18.05 -3.42
N LEU A 133 17.10 17.67 -3.05
CA LEU A 133 15.91 17.78 -3.88
C LEU A 133 15.39 19.22 -3.84
N THR A 134 16.20 20.19 -4.26
CA THR A 134 15.79 21.60 -4.30
C THR A 134 14.88 21.93 -5.49
N ASP A 135 14.80 21.04 -6.49
CA ASP A 135 13.94 21.24 -7.65
C ASP A 135 12.54 20.65 -7.40
N LYS A 136 11.52 21.52 -7.39
CA LYS A 136 10.10 21.15 -7.21
C LYS A 136 9.63 20.11 -8.23
N LYS A 137 10.31 19.94 -9.37
CA LYS A 137 10.01 18.91 -10.38
C LYS A 137 10.61 17.52 -10.08
N ILE A 138 11.69 17.45 -9.29
CA ILE A 138 12.40 16.20 -8.95
C ILE A 138 12.03 15.73 -7.54
N SER A 139 11.58 16.67 -6.68
CA SER A 139 11.40 16.48 -5.23
C SER A 139 10.27 15.56 -4.74
N ARG A 140 9.61 14.78 -5.61
CA ARG A 140 8.55 13.86 -5.17
C ARG A 140 8.88 12.41 -5.51
N TYR A 141 9.66 11.83 -4.59
CA TYR A 141 9.84 10.39 -4.36
C TYR A 141 10.50 9.65 -5.52
N ILE A 142 11.84 9.67 -5.56
CA ILE A 142 12.60 8.59 -6.19
C ILE A 142 12.24 7.31 -5.42
N SER A 143 11.63 6.36 -6.11
CA SER A 143 11.13 5.11 -5.53
C SER A 143 12.15 3.98 -5.63
N TYR A 144 13.01 3.99 -6.65
CA TYR A 144 14.07 2.99 -6.84
C TYR A 144 15.13 3.46 -7.84
N ILE A 145 16.23 2.69 -7.92
CA ILE A 145 17.32 2.88 -8.88
C ILE A 145 17.42 1.63 -9.76
N LEU A 146 17.61 1.82 -11.06
CA LEU A 146 17.85 0.75 -12.03
C LEU A 146 19.17 0.99 -12.78
N PRO A 147 20.17 0.10 -12.66
CA PRO A 147 21.40 0.17 -13.47
C PRO A 147 21.14 -0.28 -14.92
N ASP A 148 21.79 0.39 -15.86
CA ASP A 148 21.73 0.07 -17.30
C ASP A 148 23.09 0.23 -18.02
N ASP A 149 23.10 0.34 -19.35
CA ASP A 149 24.35 0.48 -20.12
C ASP A 149 25.11 1.79 -19.85
N TYR A 150 24.40 2.88 -19.54
CA TYR A 150 25.00 4.22 -19.43
C TYR A 150 24.92 4.83 -18.03
N GLY A 151 24.44 4.09 -17.03
CA GLY A 151 24.52 4.53 -15.64
C GLY A 151 23.38 4.03 -14.76
N LEU A 152 23.05 4.84 -13.76
CA LEU A 152 21.98 4.60 -12.80
C LEU A 152 20.80 5.49 -13.12
N ILE A 153 19.65 4.89 -13.37
CA ILE A 153 18.39 5.63 -13.57
C ILE A 153 17.67 5.69 -12.24
N MET A 154 17.38 6.90 -11.77
CA MET A 154 16.52 7.10 -10.60
C MET A 154 15.07 7.25 -11.08
N VAL A 155 14.22 6.30 -10.68
CA VAL A 155 12.82 6.28 -11.11
C VAL A 155 11.94 6.90 -10.03
N GLY A 156 11.16 7.90 -10.41
CA GLY A 156 10.22 8.59 -9.53
C GLY A 156 8.80 8.03 -9.58
N SER A 157 7.98 8.38 -8.59
CA SER A 157 6.59 7.93 -8.43
C SER A 157 5.54 8.65 -9.29
N GLU A 158 5.88 9.74 -10.00
CA GLU A 158 4.88 10.50 -10.75
C GLU A 158 4.48 9.80 -12.06
N VAL A 159 3.19 9.45 -12.13
CA VAL A 159 2.53 8.97 -13.35
C VAL A 159 2.01 10.20 -14.10
N PRO A 160 2.55 10.56 -15.29
CA PRO A 160 1.90 11.57 -16.11
C PRO A 160 0.50 11.08 -16.51
N ALA A 161 -0.49 11.98 -16.45
CA ALA A 161 -1.85 11.68 -16.87
C ALA A 161 -1.88 11.37 -18.38
N ARG A 162 -1.89 10.08 -18.73
CA ARG A 162 -2.01 9.52 -20.10
C ARG A 162 -1.04 10.16 -21.12
N PRO A 163 0.22 9.71 -21.19
CA PRO A 163 1.11 10.14 -22.26
C PRO A 163 0.58 9.63 -23.63
N LYS A 164 0.65 10.47 -24.66
CA LYS A 164 0.40 10.05 -26.05
C LYS A 164 1.50 9.10 -26.48
N VAL A 165 1.17 8.05 -27.25
CA VAL A 165 2.08 6.95 -27.67
C VAL A 165 3.40 7.44 -28.31
N ASP A 166 3.39 8.61 -28.96
CA ASP A 166 4.58 9.21 -29.59
C ASP A 166 5.38 10.14 -28.65
N GLU A 167 4.83 10.53 -27.49
CA GLU A 167 5.43 11.37 -26.44
C GLU A 167 5.80 10.57 -25.17
N VAL A 168 5.64 9.24 -25.15
CA VAL A 168 5.83 8.36 -23.96
C VAL A 168 7.29 8.29 -23.48
N ALA A 169 8.23 8.94 -24.17
CA ALA A 169 9.54 9.22 -23.60
C ALA A 169 9.36 10.28 -22.50
N VAL A 170 8.98 9.85 -21.31
CA VAL A 170 9.17 10.65 -20.10
C VAL A 170 10.67 10.96 -20.09
N GLU A 171 11.04 12.20 -20.38
CA GLU A 171 12.41 12.66 -20.16
C GLU A 171 12.66 12.55 -18.66
N PHE A 172 13.34 11.48 -18.25
CA PHE A 172 13.79 11.34 -16.88
C PHE A 172 15.02 12.24 -16.74
N GLN A 173 14.91 13.33 -15.99
CA GLN A 173 16.06 14.18 -15.63
C GLN A 173 16.94 13.54 -14.54
N ASN A 174 17.18 12.22 -14.61
CA ASN A 174 17.53 11.44 -13.43
C ASN A 174 18.58 10.34 -13.68
N ARG A 175 19.45 10.46 -14.69
CA ARG A 175 20.56 9.51 -14.88
C ARG A 175 21.84 10.03 -14.24
N ILE A 176 22.47 9.17 -13.46
CA ILE A 176 23.79 9.37 -12.86
C ILE A 176 24.79 8.42 -13.54
N ASP A 177 26.03 8.88 -13.72
CA ASP A 177 27.11 7.99 -14.15
C ASP A 177 27.42 6.96 -13.05
N ARG A 178 27.33 5.66 -13.36
CA ARG A 178 27.60 4.61 -12.38
C ARG A 178 29.07 4.56 -11.92
N THR A 179 29.99 5.14 -12.69
CA THR A 179 31.42 5.21 -12.37
C THR A 179 31.79 6.46 -11.57
N CYS A 180 30.83 7.38 -11.40
CA CYS A 180 31.01 8.64 -10.71
C CYS A 180 29.63 9.09 -10.22
N ILE A 181 29.21 8.61 -9.05
CA ILE A 181 27.89 9.01 -8.54
C ILE A 181 27.86 10.50 -8.21
N THR A 182 28.99 11.13 -7.93
CA THR A 182 29.08 12.59 -7.73
C THR A 182 28.97 13.43 -9.02
N CYS A 183 28.95 12.82 -10.20
CA CYS A 183 28.87 13.53 -11.48
C CYS A 183 27.49 14.13 -11.76
N LEU A 184 27.46 15.13 -12.65
CA LEU A 184 26.24 15.83 -13.06
C LEU A 184 25.23 14.91 -13.74
N TYR A 185 23.95 15.12 -13.42
CA TYR A 185 22.83 14.42 -14.04
C TYR A 185 22.75 14.67 -15.54
N LYS A 186 22.34 13.63 -16.27
CA LYS A 186 22.03 13.74 -17.69
C LYS A 186 20.54 13.44 -17.92
N PRO A 187 19.82 14.28 -18.68
CA PRO A 187 18.47 13.94 -19.15
C PRO A 187 18.54 12.71 -20.04
N VAL A 188 17.67 11.73 -19.80
CA VAL A 188 17.63 10.52 -20.62
C VAL A 188 16.22 10.05 -20.91
N LYS A 189 16.08 9.38 -22.05
CA LYS A 189 14.86 8.67 -22.44
C LYS A 189 14.98 7.23 -21.96
N GLY A 190 14.24 6.89 -20.91
CA GLY A 190 14.05 5.53 -20.38
C GLY A 190 15.32 4.70 -20.06
N PRO A 191 15.13 3.46 -19.58
CA PRO A 191 16.19 2.45 -19.48
C PRO A 191 16.66 1.97 -20.85
N GLN A 192 17.99 1.94 -21.05
CA GLN A 192 18.62 1.45 -22.28
C GLN A 192 19.60 0.33 -21.99
N VAL A 193 19.39 -0.84 -22.61
CA VAL A 193 20.29 -2.00 -22.46
C VAL A 193 20.50 -2.71 -23.78
N GLY A 194 21.75 -3.03 -24.10
CA GLY A 194 22.17 -3.46 -25.43
C GLY A 194 21.81 -2.45 -26.53
N GLY A 195 21.76 -1.15 -26.19
CA GLY A 195 21.28 -0.09 -27.08
C GLY A 195 19.76 -0.09 -27.35
N LEU A 196 19.00 -1.00 -26.74
CA LEU A 196 17.54 -1.06 -26.87
C LEU A 196 16.87 -0.32 -25.71
N LEU A 197 15.85 0.44 -26.07
CA LEU A 197 15.09 1.26 -25.15
C LEU A 197 13.92 0.46 -24.58
N TYR A 198 13.80 0.41 -23.26
CA TYR A 198 12.72 -0.27 -22.56
C TYR A 198 11.74 0.76 -21.98
N HIS A 199 10.44 0.52 -22.15
CA HIS A 199 9.41 1.46 -21.69
C HIS A 199 8.35 0.76 -20.86
N THR A 200 8.06 1.34 -19.70
CA THR A 200 6.87 1.03 -18.91
C THR A 200 6.01 2.29 -18.80
N THR A 201 4.71 2.12 -18.90
CA THR A 201 3.74 3.10 -18.38
C THR A 201 3.18 2.50 -17.10
N SER A 202 2.92 3.27 -16.05
CA SER A 202 2.34 2.79 -14.79
C SER A 202 0.86 3.18 -14.71
N ALA A 203 0.08 2.75 -15.71
CA ALA A 203 -1.33 3.06 -15.85
C ALA A 203 -2.21 1.80 -15.91
N LYS A 204 -3.52 1.97 -15.76
CA LYS A 204 -4.48 0.90 -16.07
C LYS A 204 -4.31 0.50 -17.54
N ASP A 205 -3.97 -0.76 -17.79
CA ASP A 205 -3.56 -1.31 -19.10
C ASP A 205 -2.20 -0.77 -19.59
N SER A 206 -1.22 -0.76 -18.69
CA SER A 206 0.18 -0.45 -19.01
C SER A 206 0.67 -1.28 -20.18
N LEU A 207 1.42 -0.67 -21.10
CA LEU A 207 2.11 -1.38 -22.17
C LEU A 207 3.60 -1.48 -21.85
N PHE A 208 4.20 -2.64 -22.11
CA PHE A 208 5.63 -2.85 -22.02
C PHE A 208 6.21 -2.91 -23.44
N PHE A 209 7.24 -2.12 -23.71
CA PHE A 209 7.90 -2.09 -25.01
C PHE A 209 9.39 -2.41 -24.90
N ILE A 210 9.89 -3.11 -25.90
CA ILE A 210 11.31 -3.20 -26.22
C ILE A 210 11.51 -2.56 -27.59
N GLY A 211 12.18 -1.42 -27.63
CA GLY A 211 12.22 -0.52 -28.77
C GLY A 211 10.81 -0.04 -29.14
N LYS A 212 10.34 -0.42 -30.32
CA LYS A 212 8.98 -0.12 -30.82
C LYS A 212 8.00 -1.30 -30.71
N LYS A 213 8.47 -2.45 -30.24
CA LYS A 213 7.67 -3.68 -30.18
C LYS A 213 6.93 -3.74 -28.84
N GLU A 214 5.60 -3.79 -28.90
CA GLU A 214 4.77 -4.08 -27.74
C GLU A 214 4.95 -5.54 -27.33
N ILE A 215 5.18 -5.77 -26.06
CA ILE A 215 5.28 -7.10 -25.47
C ILE A 215 3.96 -7.42 -24.78
N PRO A 216 3.24 -8.47 -25.21
CA PRO A 216 1.93 -8.82 -24.67
C PRO A 216 2.10 -9.59 -23.35
N LEU A 217 2.55 -8.91 -22.30
CA LEU A 217 2.70 -9.48 -20.96
C LEU A 217 1.35 -9.68 -20.23
N LYS A 218 0.23 -9.55 -20.95
CA LYS A 218 -1.13 -9.71 -20.41
C LYS A 218 -1.56 -11.16 -20.52
N LEU A 219 -1.70 -11.83 -19.37
CA LEU A 219 -2.20 -13.21 -19.32
C LEU A 219 -3.71 -13.32 -19.36
N TYR A 220 -4.39 -12.36 -18.75
CA TYR A 220 -5.82 -12.41 -18.56
C TYR A 220 -6.47 -11.31 -19.39
N PRO A 221 -7.38 -11.64 -20.33
CA PRO A 221 -8.02 -10.63 -21.18
C PRO A 221 -8.91 -9.66 -20.37
N LYS A 222 -9.44 -10.10 -19.22
CA LYS A 222 -10.35 -9.34 -18.35
C LYS A 222 -9.74 -9.05 -16.97
N VAL A 223 -8.77 -8.15 -16.93
CA VAL A 223 -8.11 -7.68 -15.68
C VAL A 223 -8.63 -6.31 -15.32
N SER A 224 -8.77 -6.06 -14.02
CA SER A 224 -9.20 -4.75 -13.51
C SER A 224 -8.04 -3.74 -13.45
N MET A 225 -6.82 -4.25 -13.26
CA MET A 225 -5.57 -3.50 -13.30
C MET A 225 -4.45 -4.42 -13.79
N ASN A 226 -3.50 -3.83 -14.49
CA ASN A 226 -2.30 -4.51 -14.99
C ASN A 226 -1.16 -3.50 -15.06
N SER A 227 -0.10 -3.76 -14.29
CA SER A 227 1.08 -2.91 -14.20
C SER A 227 2.34 -3.75 -14.35
N TYR A 228 3.40 -3.10 -14.85
CA TYR A 228 4.69 -3.73 -15.08
C TYR A 228 5.82 -2.83 -14.62
N GLU A 229 6.88 -3.45 -14.09
CA GLU A 229 8.08 -2.76 -13.64
C GLU A 229 9.31 -3.56 -14.05
N ILE A 230 10.33 -2.89 -14.57
CA ILE A 230 11.60 -3.53 -14.87
C ILE A 230 12.39 -3.62 -13.57
N ILE A 231 12.68 -4.84 -13.13
CA ILE A 231 13.40 -5.09 -11.87
C ILE A 231 14.90 -5.31 -12.09
N GLN A 232 15.28 -5.86 -13.25
CA GLN A 232 16.66 -6.11 -13.63
C GLN A 232 16.75 -6.23 -15.16
N VAL A 233 17.90 -5.88 -15.72
CA VAL A 233 18.24 -6.22 -17.10
C VAL A 233 19.65 -6.78 -17.15
N ASP A 234 19.79 -7.95 -17.76
CA ASP A 234 21.05 -8.67 -17.90
C ASP A 234 21.90 -8.07 -19.04
N GLN A 235 23.19 -8.40 -19.06
CA GLN A 235 24.15 -7.89 -20.04
C GLN A 235 23.78 -8.24 -21.49
N ASP A 236 23.09 -9.36 -21.71
CA ASP A 236 22.65 -9.81 -23.02
C ASP A 236 21.39 -9.09 -23.55
N GLY A 237 20.80 -8.19 -22.75
CA GLY A 237 19.55 -7.50 -23.03
C GLY A 237 18.30 -8.25 -22.56
N THR A 238 18.45 -9.31 -21.76
CA THR A 238 17.31 -9.96 -21.13
C THR A 238 16.76 -9.08 -20.01
N ALA A 239 15.51 -8.66 -20.13
CA ALA A 239 14.80 -7.92 -19.10
C ALA A 239 13.99 -8.85 -18.20
N TRP A 240 14.07 -8.58 -16.91
CA TRP A 240 13.23 -9.17 -15.88
C TRP A 240 12.17 -8.15 -15.51
N VAL A 241 10.91 -8.52 -15.72
CA VAL A 241 9.78 -7.62 -15.59
C VAL A 241 8.85 -8.17 -14.53
N ASP A 242 8.70 -7.44 -13.43
CA ASP A 242 7.64 -7.69 -12.47
C ASP A 242 6.30 -7.26 -13.08
N ASN A 243 5.30 -8.12 -12.95
CA ASN A 243 3.96 -7.91 -13.47
C ASN A 243 2.94 -8.15 -12.37
N LEU A 244 2.27 -7.07 -12.02
CA LEU A 244 1.14 -7.07 -11.11
C LEU A 244 -0.18 -7.09 -11.89
N ILE A 245 -0.94 -8.16 -11.70
CA ILE A 245 -2.27 -8.31 -12.30
C ILE A 245 -3.33 -8.34 -11.20
N THR A 246 -4.35 -7.49 -11.30
CA THR A 246 -5.51 -7.53 -10.40
C THR A 246 -6.74 -8.09 -11.09
N VAL A 247 -7.24 -9.22 -10.59
CA VAL A 247 -8.47 -9.90 -11.06
C VAL A 247 -9.42 -10.05 -9.87
N ASN A 248 -10.64 -9.51 -10.00
CA ASN A 248 -11.69 -9.59 -8.97
C ASN A 248 -11.20 -9.20 -7.57
N GLY A 249 -10.29 -8.22 -7.46
CA GLY A 249 -9.76 -7.77 -6.19
C GLY A 249 -8.52 -8.50 -5.68
N SER A 250 -8.23 -9.70 -6.19
CA SER A 250 -6.99 -10.42 -5.91
C SER A 250 -5.86 -9.89 -6.79
N THR A 251 -4.68 -9.67 -6.19
CA THR A 251 -3.47 -9.26 -6.91
C THR A 251 -2.55 -10.47 -7.07
N LEU A 252 -2.08 -10.69 -8.29
CA LEU A 252 -1.17 -11.75 -8.67
C LEU A 252 0.13 -11.13 -9.16
N THR A 253 1.25 -11.64 -8.68
CA THR A 253 2.60 -11.17 -9.03
C THR A 253 3.31 -12.23 -9.87
N TYR A 254 3.78 -11.83 -11.04
CA TYR A 254 4.54 -12.66 -11.97
C TYR A 254 5.85 -11.97 -12.34
N VAL A 255 6.94 -12.72 -12.44
CA VAL A 255 8.18 -12.22 -13.07
C VAL A 255 8.27 -12.82 -14.45
N TRP A 256 8.45 -11.96 -15.45
CA TRP A 256 8.67 -12.34 -16.83
C TRP A 256 10.15 -12.16 -17.17
N LYS A 257 10.76 -13.21 -17.71
CA LYS A 257 12.07 -13.13 -18.36
C LYS A 257 11.84 -12.92 -19.85
N VAL A 258 12.22 -11.76 -20.37
CA VAL A 258 11.97 -11.35 -21.76
C VAL A 258 13.29 -10.98 -22.42
N ASN A 259 13.63 -11.62 -23.53
CA ASN A 259 14.85 -11.27 -24.25
C ASN A 259 14.70 -9.94 -25.02
N LYS A 260 15.82 -9.45 -25.56
CA LYS A 260 15.86 -8.19 -26.32
C LYS A 260 15.05 -8.19 -27.62
N GLN A 261 14.64 -9.36 -28.12
CA GLN A 261 13.73 -9.53 -29.25
C GLN A 261 12.26 -9.50 -28.84
N GLY A 262 11.97 -9.44 -27.53
CA GLY A 262 10.61 -9.48 -27.00
C GLY A 262 10.03 -10.88 -26.87
N GLU A 263 10.87 -11.92 -26.89
CA GLU A 263 10.45 -13.29 -26.65
C GLU A 263 10.45 -13.58 -25.15
N ILE A 264 9.38 -14.21 -24.67
CA ILE A 264 9.24 -14.62 -23.28
C ILE A 264 10.02 -15.93 -23.09
N LEU A 265 11.14 -15.84 -22.38
CA LEU A 265 12.03 -16.96 -22.08
C LEU A 265 11.57 -17.80 -20.89
N GLY A 266 10.78 -17.20 -19.99
CA GLY A 266 10.27 -17.90 -18.82
C GLY A 266 9.40 -17.00 -17.96
N VAL A 267 8.52 -17.62 -17.18
CA VAL A 267 7.66 -16.90 -16.24
C VAL A 267 7.72 -17.56 -14.88
N TYR A 268 7.83 -16.73 -13.86
CA TYR A 268 7.89 -17.14 -12.48
C TYR A 268 6.66 -16.61 -11.78
N ARG A 269 5.99 -17.45 -11.01
CA ARG A 269 4.84 -17.03 -10.22
C ARG A 269 5.26 -16.94 -8.77
N PHE A 270 5.02 -15.79 -8.17
CA PHE A 270 5.13 -15.65 -6.74
C PHE A 270 3.73 -15.63 -6.13
N ALA A 271 3.31 -16.80 -5.64
CA ALA A 271 2.19 -16.87 -4.72
C ALA A 271 2.75 -16.56 -3.34
N SER A 272 2.93 -15.28 -3.02
CA SER A 272 3.20 -14.90 -1.64
C SER A 272 2.09 -15.54 -0.78
N GLU A 273 2.45 -16.13 0.35
CA GLU A 273 1.51 -16.76 1.28
C GLU A 273 0.52 -15.71 1.90
N THR A 274 0.28 -14.58 1.25
CA THR A 274 -0.60 -13.48 1.67
C THR A 274 -2.09 -13.76 1.48
N GLU A 275 -2.49 -14.97 1.07
CA GLU A 275 -3.86 -15.45 1.35
C GLU A 275 -4.06 -15.81 2.84
N SER A 276 -3.00 -15.82 3.67
CA SER A 276 -3.15 -16.04 5.11
C SER A 276 -2.23 -15.18 5.98
N ARG A 277 -2.80 -14.06 6.44
CA ARG A 277 -2.61 -13.41 7.75
C ARG A 277 -1.30 -12.63 8.03
N GLY A 278 -1.48 -11.33 8.22
CA GLY A 278 -0.76 -10.58 9.27
C GLY A 278 0.38 -9.71 8.78
N THR A 279 0.02 -8.49 8.38
CA THR A 279 0.85 -7.30 8.17
C THR A 279 2.06 -7.47 7.25
N PRO A 280 1.99 -6.97 5.99
CA PRO A 280 3.14 -6.99 5.09
C PRO A 280 4.26 -6.15 5.70
N TRP A 281 5.34 -6.82 6.05
CA TRP A 281 6.59 -6.16 6.35
C TRP A 281 7.07 -5.47 5.07
N PRO A 282 7.43 -4.18 5.09
CA PRO A 282 7.65 -3.38 3.89
C PRO A 282 9.02 -3.67 3.30
N MET A 283 9.11 -4.83 2.68
CA MET A 283 10.09 -5.04 1.64
C MET A 283 9.73 -4.18 0.43
N GLN A 284 10.75 -3.54 -0.13
CA GLN A 284 10.62 -2.73 -1.33
C GLN A 284 10.40 -3.58 -2.57
N ARG A 285 11.07 -4.75 -2.63
CA ARG A 285 10.86 -5.73 -3.69
C ARG A 285 10.36 -7.04 -3.11
N GLU A 286 9.45 -7.68 -3.83
CA GLU A 286 8.96 -9.03 -3.50
C GLU A 286 9.81 -10.12 -4.15
N LEU A 287 10.65 -9.74 -5.12
CA LEU A 287 11.38 -10.65 -6.00
C LEU A 287 12.80 -10.14 -6.24
N ILE A 288 13.74 -11.07 -6.31
CA ILE A 288 15.15 -10.81 -6.64
C ILE A 288 15.63 -11.80 -7.67
N VAL A 289 16.52 -11.35 -8.56
CA VAL A 289 17.16 -12.18 -9.57
C VAL A 289 18.66 -12.18 -9.30
N SER A 290 19.26 -13.36 -9.31
CA SER A 290 20.70 -13.56 -9.12
C SER A 290 21.45 -13.55 -10.46
N ASN A 291 22.78 -13.58 -10.41
CA ASN A 291 23.66 -13.54 -11.58
C ASN A 291 23.44 -14.70 -12.56
N ASP A 292 23.15 -15.88 -12.02
CA ASP A 292 22.91 -17.10 -12.81
C ASP A 292 21.44 -17.22 -13.27
N GLY A 293 20.63 -16.18 -13.04
CA GLY A 293 19.23 -16.12 -13.45
C GLY A 293 18.28 -16.91 -12.55
N LYS A 294 18.70 -17.36 -11.36
CA LYS A 294 17.75 -17.86 -10.35
C LYS A 294 16.91 -16.71 -9.79
N VAL A 295 15.62 -16.96 -9.66
CA VAL A 295 14.64 -16.00 -9.12
C VAL A 295 14.27 -16.42 -7.72
N TYR A 296 14.30 -15.50 -6.77
CA TYR A 296 13.87 -15.72 -5.40
C TYR A 296 12.71 -14.80 -5.06
N GLY A 297 11.66 -15.37 -4.47
CA GLY A 297 10.59 -14.64 -3.82
C GLY A 297 10.92 -14.34 -2.37
N LEU A 298 10.63 -13.11 -1.95
CA LEU A 298 10.86 -12.58 -0.61
C LEU A 298 9.55 -12.60 0.17
N ILE A 299 9.48 -13.43 1.21
CA ILE A 299 8.31 -13.55 2.09
C ILE A 299 8.69 -12.99 3.45
N SER A 300 7.99 -11.97 3.93
CA SER A 300 8.29 -11.37 5.23
C SER A 300 7.02 -11.12 6.05
N ASN A 301 7.13 -11.33 7.35
CA ASN A 301 6.11 -11.00 8.34
C ASN A 301 6.77 -10.58 9.65
N LYS A 302 5.95 -10.24 10.67
CA LYS A 302 6.44 -9.78 11.99
C LYS A 302 7.39 -10.74 12.71
N ASN A 303 7.43 -12.01 12.34
CA ASN A 303 8.20 -13.05 13.02
C ASN A 303 9.35 -13.59 12.17
N GLN A 304 9.26 -13.51 10.84
CA GLN A 304 10.23 -14.13 9.95
C GLN A 304 10.38 -13.39 8.62
N PHE A 305 11.56 -13.53 8.05
CA PHE A 305 11.92 -13.16 6.69
C PHE A 305 12.44 -14.42 5.98
N LYS A 306 11.89 -14.74 4.81
CA LYS A 306 12.12 -15.98 4.08
C LYS A 306 12.43 -15.67 2.62
N LEU A 307 13.44 -16.36 2.09
CA LEU A 307 13.71 -16.41 0.67
C LEU A 307 13.31 -17.77 0.12
N ALA A 308 12.56 -17.74 -0.96
CA ALA A 308 12.02 -18.91 -1.64
C ALA A 308 12.53 -18.92 -3.08
N LEU A 309 13.35 -19.92 -3.45
CA LEU A 309 13.77 -20.10 -4.85
C LEU A 309 12.55 -20.49 -5.67
N LEU A 310 12.26 -19.73 -6.73
CA LEU A 310 11.15 -19.96 -7.63
C LEU A 310 11.61 -20.82 -8.80
N THR A 311 10.77 -21.77 -9.19
CA THR A 311 10.97 -22.56 -10.41
C THR A 311 10.32 -21.86 -11.61
N PRO A 312 11.00 -21.79 -12.76
CA PRO A 312 10.39 -21.26 -13.98
C PRO A 312 9.23 -22.15 -14.42
N LEU A 313 8.19 -21.52 -14.94
CA LEU A 313 7.10 -22.16 -15.66
C LEU A 313 7.29 -21.91 -17.16
N SER A 314 7.05 -22.92 -17.98
CA SER A 314 6.82 -22.72 -19.40
C SER A 314 5.55 -21.89 -19.64
N LEU A 315 5.44 -21.26 -20.80
CA LEU A 315 4.26 -20.47 -21.15
C LEU A 315 2.98 -21.32 -21.15
N ASP A 316 3.07 -22.58 -21.54
CA ASP A 316 1.92 -23.49 -21.58
C ASP A 316 1.54 -23.99 -20.19
N GLU A 317 2.51 -24.36 -19.35
CA GLU A 317 2.25 -24.66 -17.93
C GLU A 317 1.60 -23.46 -17.26
N MET A 318 2.09 -22.26 -17.53
CA MET A 318 1.57 -21.05 -16.94
C MET A 318 0.15 -20.73 -17.43
N LYS A 319 -0.17 -20.93 -18.72
CA LYS A 319 -1.56 -20.85 -19.23
C LYS A 319 -2.49 -21.89 -18.60
N ILE A 320 -2.01 -23.11 -18.38
CA ILE A 320 -2.77 -24.17 -17.70
C ILE A 320 -3.06 -23.75 -16.25
N ARG A 321 -2.03 -23.34 -15.50
CA ARG A 321 -2.19 -22.86 -14.12
C ARG A 321 -3.06 -21.62 -14.04
N ALA A 322 -2.96 -20.71 -15.01
CA ALA A 322 -3.81 -19.53 -15.08
C ALA A 322 -5.29 -19.91 -15.21
N LYS A 323 -5.63 -20.93 -16.02
CA LYS A 323 -7.00 -21.46 -16.16
C LYS A 323 -7.49 -22.18 -14.89
N GLU A 324 -6.61 -22.91 -14.19
CA GLU A 324 -6.93 -23.51 -12.90
C GLU A 324 -7.26 -22.43 -11.86
N LEU A 325 -6.46 -21.36 -11.84
CA LEU A 325 -6.68 -20.21 -10.98
C LEU A 325 -7.95 -19.46 -11.37
N ASP A 326 -8.27 -19.34 -12.67
CA ASP A 326 -9.54 -18.80 -13.16
C ASP A 326 -10.72 -19.58 -12.60
N ALA A 327 -10.66 -20.92 -12.62
CA ALA A 327 -11.70 -21.75 -12.04
C ALA A 327 -11.89 -21.49 -10.52
N LEU A 328 -10.87 -21.01 -9.81
CA LEU A 328 -10.94 -20.67 -8.38
C LEU A 328 -11.41 -19.22 -8.15
N LEU A 329 -10.85 -18.27 -8.90
CA LEU A 329 -11.13 -16.83 -8.81
C LEU A 329 -12.50 -16.45 -9.39
N PHE A 330 -12.99 -17.20 -10.38
CA PHE A 330 -14.29 -16.96 -11.04
C PHE A 330 -15.42 -17.89 -10.54
N LYS A 331 -15.14 -18.93 -9.74
CA LYS A 331 -16.20 -19.78 -9.12
C LYS A 331 -17.02 -19.06 -8.04
N LYS A 332 -16.60 -17.88 -7.55
CA LYS A 332 -17.35 -17.13 -6.53
C LYS A 332 -18.71 -16.60 -7.03
N LYS A 333 -19.01 -16.66 -8.34
CA LYS A 333 -20.30 -16.19 -8.89
C LYS A 333 -21.46 -17.19 -8.87
N ASP A 334 -21.23 -18.44 -8.45
CA ASP A 334 -22.30 -19.46 -8.34
C ASP A 334 -22.71 -19.79 -6.90
N LEU A 335 -22.51 -18.85 -5.97
CA LEU A 335 -23.38 -18.81 -4.78
C LEU A 335 -24.77 -18.35 -5.25
N LYS A 336 -25.54 -19.34 -5.71
CA LYS A 336 -26.96 -19.29 -6.06
C LYS A 336 -27.61 -18.02 -5.51
N SER A 337 -27.94 -17.13 -6.44
CA SER A 337 -29.03 -16.18 -6.31
C SER A 337 -30.15 -16.86 -5.52
N LYS A 338 -30.28 -16.52 -4.24
CA LYS A 338 -31.48 -16.88 -3.49
C LYS A 338 -32.60 -16.21 -4.27
N LYS A 339 -33.47 -17.06 -4.84
CA LYS A 339 -34.70 -16.67 -5.53
C LYS A 339 -35.26 -15.41 -4.89
N ARG A 340 -35.26 -14.35 -5.68
CA ARG A 340 -36.05 -13.14 -5.55
C ARG A 340 -37.42 -13.57 -5.03
N ARG A 341 -37.69 -13.33 -3.75
CA ARG A 341 -39.09 -13.19 -3.33
C ARG A 341 -39.48 -11.83 -3.86
N GLU A 342 -40.33 -11.83 -4.88
CA GLU A 342 -41.17 -10.68 -5.19
C GLU A 342 -41.92 -10.33 -3.91
N GLY A 343 -41.35 -9.38 -3.18
CA GLY A 343 -42.00 -8.66 -2.10
C GLY A 343 -42.01 -7.22 -2.55
N SER A 344 -43.19 -6.76 -2.97
CA SER A 344 -43.65 -5.37 -3.01
C SER A 344 -42.57 -4.34 -3.40
N SER A 345 -42.65 -3.89 -4.65
CA SER A 345 -42.02 -2.67 -5.12
C SER A 345 -42.39 -1.49 -4.21
N LEU A 346 -41.49 -1.12 -3.30
CA LEU A 346 -41.41 0.23 -2.81
C LEU A 346 -40.69 1.04 -3.88
N GLU A 347 -41.44 1.89 -4.58
CA GLU A 347 -40.89 2.94 -5.41
C GLU A 347 -40.00 3.84 -4.55
N TYR A 348 -38.68 3.68 -4.66
CA TYR A 348 -37.75 4.69 -4.16
C TYR A 348 -37.60 5.74 -5.26
N SER A 349 -38.10 6.94 -4.96
CA SER A 349 -37.82 8.15 -5.71
C SER A 349 -36.31 8.26 -5.99
N THR A 350 -35.94 8.33 -7.26
CA THR A 350 -34.56 8.50 -7.75
C THR A 350 -33.95 9.87 -7.42
N ALA A 351 -34.63 10.69 -6.62
CA ALA A 351 -34.25 12.07 -6.34
C ALA A 351 -33.19 12.28 -5.24
N LEU A 352 -32.57 11.24 -4.68
CA LEU A 352 -31.68 11.39 -3.52
C LEU A 352 -30.42 10.49 -3.52
N CYS A 353 -29.99 9.98 -4.67
CA CYS A 353 -28.71 9.27 -4.75
C CYS A 353 -27.54 10.26 -4.80
N LYS A 354 -26.83 10.41 -3.68
CA LYS A 354 -25.63 11.25 -3.59
C LYS A 354 -24.44 10.58 -4.28
N ALA A 355 -23.73 11.33 -5.12
CA ALA A 355 -22.53 10.83 -5.78
C ALA A 355 -21.40 10.56 -4.78
N ARG A 356 -20.60 9.51 -5.00
CA ARG A 356 -19.53 9.08 -4.06
C ARG A 356 -18.49 10.16 -3.80
N ASN A 357 -18.09 10.91 -4.82
CA ASN A 357 -17.20 12.06 -4.63
C ASN A 357 -17.82 13.09 -3.68
N LYS A 358 -19.11 13.41 -3.84
CA LYS A 358 -19.81 14.33 -2.94
C LYS A 358 -19.94 13.77 -1.50
N VAL A 359 -20.09 12.46 -1.32
CA VAL A 359 -20.03 11.84 0.02
C VAL A 359 -18.66 12.07 0.68
N ILE A 360 -17.58 11.91 -0.09
CA ILE A 360 -16.21 12.13 0.39
C ILE A 360 -15.94 13.62 0.64
N ASP A 361 -16.39 14.52 -0.23
CA ASP A 361 -16.24 15.97 -0.05
C ASP A 361 -16.94 16.42 1.24
N ASP A 362 -18.16 15.97 1.48
CA ASP A 362 -18.89 16.30 2.72
C ASP A 362 -18.21 15.72 3.95
N ALA A 363 -17.64 14.51 3.85
CA ALA A 363 -16.84 13.93 4.91
C ALA A 363 -15.65 14.82 5.28
N TYR A 364 -14.97 15.41 4.29
CA TYR A 364 -13.93 16.40 4.54
C TYR A 364 -14.44 17.70 5.14
N ASP A 365 -15.59 18.21 4.71
CA ASP A 365 -16.15 19.43 5.29
C ASP A 365 -16.34 19.29 6.80
N PHE A 366 -16.73 18.11 7.29
CA PHE A 366 -16.85 17.83 8.72
C PHE A 366 -15.50 17.77 9.44
N ILE A 367 -14.46 17.21 8.82
CA ILE A 367 -13.11 17.06 9.41
C ILE A 367 -12.33 18.38 9.34
N MET A 368 -12.55 19.18 8.30
CA MET A 368 -11.86 20.44 8.02
C MET A 368 -12.61 21.68 8.54
N ASN A 369 -13.77 21.51 9.17
CA ASN A 369 -14.50 22.61 9.80
C ASN A 369 -13.63 23.28 10.86
N LYS A 370 -13.32 24.57 10.66
CA LYS A 370 -12.52 25.37 11.61
C LYS A 370 -13.43 26.14 12.53
N ILE A 371 -13.33 25.88 13.83
CA ILE A 371 -14.14 26.58 14.83
C ILE A 371 -13.32 26.99 16.05
N TYR A 372 -13.52 28.23 16.52
CA TYR A 372 -12.97 28.68 17.78
C TYR A 372 -13.76 28.09 18.96
N LEU A 373 -13.10 27.25 19.77
CA LEU A 373 -13.66 26.72 21.00
C LEU A 373 -13.20 27.59 22.17
N SER A 374 -14.16 28.21 22.86
CA SER A 374 -13.89 29.00 24.07
C SER A 374 -13.59 28.10 25.27
N VAL A 375 -13.03 28.67 26.34
CA VAL A 375 -12.81 27.94 27.61
C VAL A 375 -14.11 27.32 28.13
N SER A 376 -15.23 28.04 28.00
CA SER A 376 -16.54 27.54 28.43
C SER A 376 -17.06 26.39 27.56
N SER A 377 -16.70 26.31 26.28
CA SER A 377 -17.07 25.18 25.41
C SER A 377 -16.19 23.95 25.66
N ILE A 378 -14.97 24.14 26.16
CA ILE A 378 -14.00 23.07 26.39
C ILE A 378 -14.16 22.44 27.77
N LYS A 379 -14.17 23.25 28.83
CA LYS A 379 -14.14 22.76 30.21
C LYS A 379 -15.49 22.22 30.65
N ASN A 380 -15.46 21.19 31.47
CA ASN A 380 -16.65 20.76 32.21
C ASN A 380 -16.98 21.77 33.30
N ASP A 381 -18.28 21.97 33.51
CA ASP A 381 -18.84 22.74 34.62
C ASP A 381 -20.24 22.19 34.96
N ALA A 382 -20.90 22.82 35.92
CA ALA A 382 -22.23 22.41 36.39
C ALA A 382 -23.32 22.45 35.29
N THR A 383 -23.10 23.16 34.18
CA THR A 383 -24.08 23.29 33.08
C THR A 383 -24.15 22.04 32.19
N CYS A 384 -23.15 21.17 32.26
CA CYS A 384 -23.13 19.92 31.49
C CYS A 384 -22.56 18.76 32.32
N PRO A 385 -23.35 18.26 33.29
CA PRO A 385 -22.91 17.17 34.16
C PRO A 385 -22.67 15.89 33.35
N ASN A 386 -21.76 15.04 33.86
CA ASN A 386 -21.42 13.72 33.32
C ASN A 386 -20.72 13.69 31.95
N ARG A 387 -20.49 14.84 31.32
CA ARG A 387 -19.71 14.93 30.07
C ARG A 387 -18.29 14.41 30.25
N THR A 388 -17.86 13.52 29.35
CA THR A 388 -16.44 13.17 29.18
C THR A 388 -15.88 13.94 28.00
N ILE A 389 -14.85 14.77 28.24
CA ILE A 389 -14.24 15.62 27.23
C ILE A 389 -13.53 14.75 26.18
N PRO A 390 -13.74 14.97 24.87
CA PRO A 390 -12.97 14.29 23.82
C PRO A 390 -11.45 14.42 24.03
N PRO A 391 -10.67 13.32 23.98
CA PRO A 391 -9.23 13.33 24.24
C PRO A 391 -8.43 14.35 23.42
N TYR A 392 -8.73 14.52 22.14
CA TYR A 392 -8.04 15.48 21.27
C TYR A 392 -8.09 16.93 21.77
N ILE A 393 -9.12 17.30 22.53
CA ILE A 393 -9.24 18.62 23.15
C ILE A 393 -8.28 18.74 24.35
N LEU A 394 -8.08 17.64 25.08
CA LEU A 394 -7.16 17.57 26.21
C LEU A 394 -5.69 17.53 25.78
N GLU A 395 -5.38 16.84 24.67
CA GLU A 395 -4.01 16.69 24.14
C GLU A 395 -3.33 18.03 23.82
N VAL A 396 -4.09 19.02 23.36
CA VAL A 396 -3.59 20.38 23.11
C VAL A 396 -3.71 21.30 24.34
N GLY A 397 -3.82 20.70 25.52
CA GLY A 397 -3.84 21.37 26.82
C GLY A 397 -5.18 21.98 27.21
N GLY A 398 -6.29 21.63 26.55
CA GLY A 398 -7.63 22.15 26.90
C GLY A 398 -7.75 23.67 26.79
N LYS A 399 -6.98 24.29 25.88
CA LYS A 399 -6.90 25.74 25.70
C LYS A 399 -7.94 26.24 24.70
N ALA A 400 -8.41 27.47 24.93
CA ALA A 400 -9.25 28.14 23.96
C ALA A 400 -8.43 28.49 22.72
N GLN A 401 -8.86 28.00 21.57
CA GLN A 401 -8.20 28.16 20.27
C GLN A 401 -9.14 27.68 19.16
N THR A 402 -8.68 27.81 17.92
CA THR A 402 -9.36 27.20 16.77
C THR A 402 -9.01 25.72 16.69
N TYR A 403 -10.04 24.89 16.60
CA TYR A 403 -9.94 23.45 16.38
C TYR A 403 -10.44 23.12 14.98
N ASP A 404 -9.83 22.09 14.40
CA ASP A 404 -10.31 21.46 13.19
C ASP A 404 -11.24 20.30 13.57
N SER A 405 -12.33 20.19 12.83
CA SER A 405 -13.42 19.22 12.89
C SER A 405 -14.67 19.61 13.69
N VAL A 406 -15.80 19.01 13.32
CA VAL A 406 -16.95 18.84 14.21
C VAL A 406 -16.55 17.85 15.32
N SER A 407 -16.82 18.19 16.58
CA SER A 407 -16.45 17.36 17.73
C SER A 407 -17.22 16.05 17.79
N TYR A 408 -16.58 14.97 18.27
CA TYR A 408 -17.31 13.75 18.59
C TYR A 408 -18.28 13.96 19.75
N ASN A 409 -19.54 13.62 19.56
CA ASN A 409 -20.56 13.66 20.60
C ASN A 409 -21.38 12.37 20.55
N TRP A 410 -21.30 11.53 21.59
CA TRP A 410 -22.04 10.28 21.69
C TRP A 410 -23.54 10.50 21.46
N GLY A 411 -24.11 9.80 20.47
CA GLY A 411 -25.49 9.97 20.04
C GLY A 411 -25.76 11.21 19.17
N GLY A 412 -24.75 12.03 18.89
CA GLY A 412 -24.86 13.30 18.17
C GLY A 412 -25.14 13.13 16.68
N PHE A 413 -25.81 14.14 16.10
CA PHE A 413 -26.20 14.17 14.69
C PHE A 413 -26.14 15.58 14.10
N ASP A 414 -25.31 16.47 14.61
CA ASP A 414 -25.31 17.86 14.12
C ASP A 414 -24.83 17.96 12.67
N THR A 415 -25.44 18.83 11.87
CA THR A 415 -24.77 19.39 10.67
C THR A 415 -23.64 20.33 11.11
N ILE A 416 -22.72 20.63 10.20
CA ILE A 416 -21.65 21.63 10.45
C ILE A 416 -22.24 22.97 10.90
N ALA A 417 -23.29 23.45 10.22
CA ALA A 417 -23.94 24.72 10.55
C ALA A 417 -24.61 24.68 11.93
N GLU A 418 -25.30 23.59 12.27
CA GLU A 418 -25.91 23.42 13.59
C GLU A 418 -24.86 23.34 14.70
N PHE A 419 -23.80 22.57 14.50
CA PHE A 419 -22.67 22.49 15.43
C PHE A 419 -22.06 23.87 15.67
N ASN A 420 -21.74 24.60 14.60
CA ASN A 420 -21.14 25.94 14.70
C ASN A 420 -22.07 26.92 15.43
N LYS A 421 -23.38 26.90 15.13
CA LYS A 421 -24.38 27.71 15.85
C LYS A 421 -24.46 27.34 17.33
N LYS A 422 -24.48 26.05 17.65
CA LYS A 422 -24.54 25.56 19.05
C LYS A 422 -23.32 25.98 19.87
N ILE A 423 -22.13 25.94 19.29
CA ILE A 423 -20.90 26.36 19.95
C ILE A 423 -20.81 27.88 20.07
N LEU A 424 -20.96 28.61 18.96
CA LEU A 424 -20.68 30.06 18.92
C LEU A 424 -21.81 30.88 19.54
N THR A 425 -23.06 30.51 19.28
CA THR A 425 -24.25 31.24 19.74
C THR A 425 -24.78 30.68 21.04
N ASN A 426 -25.04 29.37 21.09
CA ASN A 426 -25.70 28.76 22.26
C ASN A 426 -24.73 28.38 23.39
N LYS A 427 -23.42 28.62 23.20
CA LYS A 427 -22.35 28.37 24.17
C LYS A 427 -22.33 26.93 24.71
N MET A 428 -22.71 25.96 23.87
CA MET A 428 -22.72 24.54 24.23
C MET A 428 -21.30 23.98 24.38
N LYS A 429 -21.20 22.81 25.01
CA LYS A 429 -19.96 22.07 25.15
C LYS A 429 -19.57 21.36 23.84
N ALA A 430 -18.28 21.32 23.54
CA ALA A 430 -17.73 20.69 22.35
C ALA A 430 -17.55 19.17 22.58
N GLY A 431 -18.50 18.37 22.10
CA GLY A 431 -18.44 16.92 22.14
C GLY A 431 -18.65 16.27 23.51
N ASN A 432 -18.79 14.95 23.50
CA ASN A 432 -18.86 14.06 24.65
C ASN A 432 -18.53 12.63 24.20
N VAL A 433 -17.56 11.96 24.85
CA VAL A 433 -17.22 10.56 24.56
C VAL A 433 -17.85 9.55 25.53
N ASN A 434 -18.67 10.01 26.48
CA ASN A 434 -19.32 9.12 27.45
C ASN A 434 -20.47 8.34 26.81
N ASP A 435 -20.26 7.05 26.57
CA ASP A 435 -21.19 6.11 25.94
C ASP A 435 -22.20 5.47 26.91
N ARG A 436 -22.03 5.70 28.22
CA ARG A 436 -22.86 5.10 29.27
C ARG A 436 -24.03 5.97 29.72
N ILE A 437 -24.21 7.16 29.12
CA ILE A 437 -25.24 8.11 29.53
C ILE A 437 -26.55 7.88 28.77
N ASN A 438 -27.64 7.87 29.52
CA ASN A 438 -29.02 7.89 29.02
C ASN A 438 -29.87 8.75 29.98
N PRO A 439 -30.60 9.81 29.53
CA PRO A 439 -30.72 10.30 28.14
C PRO A 439 -29.46 10.98 27.62
N LEU A 440 -29.31 11.06 26.29
CA LEU A 440 -28.19 11.73 25.64
C LEU A 440 -28.03 13.18 26.12
N LEU A 441 -26.78 13.66 26.22
CA LEU A 441 -26.48 15.00 26.74
C LEU A 441 -26.96 16.10 25.78
N SER A 442 -28.00 16.83 26.20
CA SER A 442 -28.53 17.99 25.46
C SER A 442 -27.62 19.23 25.55
N CYS A 443 -26.64 19.25 26.45
CA CYS A 443 -25.69 20.35 26.69
C CYS A 443 -24.40 20.25 25.86
N ALA A 444 -24.21 19.17 25.10
CA ALA A 444 -23.06 18.95 24.23
C ALA A 444 -23.48 18.94 22.74
N ALA A 445 -22.64 19.51 21.89
CA ALA A 445 -22.83 19.59 20.45
C ALA A 445 -21.78 18.75 19.72
N GLY A 446 -22.16 18.17 18.60
CA GLY A 446 -21.27 17.36 17.76
C GLY A 446 -21.99 16.19 17.10
N ILE A 447 -21.18 15.22 16.67
CA ILE A 447 -21.63 14.09 15.87
C ILE A 447 -20.94 12.80 16.33
N ASP A 448 -21.64 11.67 16.35
CA ASP A 448 -20.99 10.37 16.60
C ASP A 448 -20.67 9.62 15.29
N CYS A 449 -20.20 8.38 15.41
CA CYS A 449 -19.78 7.56 14.28
C CYS A 449 -20.92 7.34 13.27
N SER A 450 -22.08 6.90 13.73
CA SER A 450 -23.21 6.59 12.87
C SER A 450 -23.94 7.85 12.39
N GLY A 451 -23.93 8.91 13.20
CA GLY A 451 -24.40 10.23 12.84
C GLY A 451 -23.56 10.82 11.71
N TYR A 452 -22.24 10.68 11.78
CA TYR A 452 -21.30 11.14 10.76
C TYR A 452 -21.58 10.47 9.42
N VAL A 453 -21.62 9.14 9.40
CA VAL A 453 -21.98 8.37 8.20
C VAL A 453 -23.36 8.77 7.68
N SER A 454 -24.36 8.92 8.55
CA SER A 454 -25.70 9.32 8.15
C SER A 454 -25.72 10.72 7.49
N ARG A 455 -24.97 11.69 8.03
CA ARG A 455 -24.88 13.05 7.46
C ARG A 455 -24.17 13.06 6.10
N VAL A 456 -23.04 12.39 5.98
CA VAL A 456 -22.27 12.39 4.72
C VAL A 456 -22.98 11.61 3.61
N LEU A 457 -23.82 10.62 3.95
CA LEU A 457 -24.72 9.96 3.00
C LEU A 457 -25.96 10.81 2.63
N GLY A 458 -26.17 11.95 3.29
CA GLY A 458 -27.28 12.86 3.01
C GLY A 458 -28.60 12.45 3.66
N LEU A 459 -28.55 11.60 4.70
CA LEU A 459 -29.75 11.20 5.44
C LEU A 459 -30.25 12.36 6.30
N THR A 460 -31.57 12.54 6.32
CA THR A 460 -32.24 13.54 7.16
C THR A 460 -32.44 13.08 8.60
N THR A 461 -32.28 11.77 8.85
CA THR A 461 -32.39 11.15 10.17
C THR A 461 -31.14 10.33 10.49
N LYS A 462 -30.80 10.25 11.79
CA LYS A 462 -29.69 9.43 12.26
C LYS A 462 -30.10 7.96 12.24
N LEU A 463 -29.31 7.14 11.54
CA LEU A 463 -29.39 5.70 11.65
C LEU A 463 -28.37 5.19 12.68
N GLY A 464 -28.76 4.21 13.50
CA GLY A 464 -27.82 3.51 14.38
C GLY A 464 -26.93 2.57 13.58
N THR A 465 -25.83 2.09 14.18
CA THR A 465 -24.91 1.14 13.52
C THR A 465 -25.58 -0.21 13.19
N ARG A 466 -26.61 -0.63 13.94
CA ARG A 466 -27.40 -1.82 13.59
C ARG A 466 -28.34 -1.58 12.40
N ASP A 467 -28.93 -0.39 12.32
CA ASP A 467 -29.81 -0.02 11.20
C ASP A 467 -28.99 0.09 9.92
N LEU A 468 -27.85 0.79 9.99
CA LEU A 468 -26.91 0.95 8.88
C LEU A 468 -26.38 -0.38 8.37
N ALA A 469 -26.24 -1.41 9.22
CA ALA A 469 -25.80 -2.75 8.82
C ALA A 469 -26.95 -3.67 8.33
N SER A 470 -28.20 -3.20 8.44
CA SER A 470 -29.34 -4.00 8.03
C SER A 470 -29.47 -4.03 6.51
N VAL A 471 -29.98 -5.13 5.98
CA VAL A 471 -30.25 -5.31 4.54
C VAL A 471 -31.26 -4.31 3.97
N LYS A 472 -31.92 -3.52 4.82
CA LYS A 472 -32.80 -2.42 4.41
C LYS A 472 -32.00 -1.20 3.93
N PHE A 473 -30.81 -0.98 4.47
CA PHE A 473 -30.03 0.25 4.25
C PHE A 473 -28.67 -0.01 3.60
N SER A 474 -28.09 -1.20 3.77
CA SER A 474 -26.79 -1.56 3.20
C SER A 474 -26.82 -2.94 2.56
N GLU A 475 -26.02 -3.10 1.51
CA GLU A 475 -25.63 -4.39 0.95
C GLU A 475 -24.22 -4.73 1.42
N GLU A 476 -24.00 -5.96 1.86
CA GLU A 476 -22.67 -6.45 2.19
C GLU A 476 -21.88 -6.67 0.89
N ILE A 477 -20.73 -6.02 0.78
CA ILE A 477 -19.83 -6.12 -0.36
C ILE A 477 -18.54 -6.82 0.05
N ASP A 478 -17.88 -7.47 -0.91
CA ASP A 478 -16.57 -8.03 -0.64
C ASP A 478 -15.57 -6.89 -0.34
N TRP A 479 -14.66 -7.12 0.61
CA TRP A 479 -13.61 -6.18 0.99
C TRP A 479 -12.88 -5.59 -0.23
N PHE A 480 -12.67 -6.40 -1.26
CA PHE A 480 -11.97 -5.94 -2.45
C PHE A 480 -12.81 -5.05 -3.37
N GLU A 481 -14.13 -5.12 -3.28
CA GLU A 481 -15.07 -4.30 -4.05
C GLU A 481 -15.29 -2.91 -3.45
N MET A 482 -14.70 -2.67 -2.27
CA MET A 482 -14.83 -1.40 -1.58
C MET A 482 -14.29 -0.22 -2.39
N LYS A 483 -15.13 0.81 -2.47
CA LYS A 483 -14.93 2.06 -3.17
C LYS A 483 -15.12 3.23 -2.19
N PRO A 484 -14.46 4.37 -2.43
CA PRO A 484 -14.67 5.58 -1.64
C PRO A 484 -16.17 5.83 -1.39
N GLY A 485 -16.55 6.02 -0.12
CA GLY A 485 -17.93 6.21 0.31
C GLY A 485 -18.64 4.95 0.82
N ASP A 486 -18.03 3.77 0.69
CA ASP A 486 -18.50 2.57 1.40
C ASP A 486 -18.22 2.67 2.90
N ILE A 487 -18.82 1.82 3.72
CA ILE A 487 -18.68 1.86 5.18
C ILE A 487 -18.09 0.55 5.71
N TYR A 488 -17.21 0.67 6.71
CA TYR A 488 -16.88 -0.44 7.60
C TYR A 488 -17.76 -0.36 8.82
N ILE A 489 -18.49 -1.44 9.12
CA ILE A 489 -19.45 -1.43 10.20
C ILE A 489 -19.27 -2.64 11.11
N ASN A 490 -19.17 -2.35 12.41
CA ASN A 490 -19.31 -3.34 13.48
C ASN A 490 -20.67 -3.10 14.16
N PRO A 491 -21.71 -3.89 13.84
CA PRO A 491 -23.09 -3.59 14.23
C PRO A 491 -23.26 -3.50 15.75
N GLY A 492 -23.81 -2.39 16.22
CA GLY A 492 -23.97 -2.11 17.66
C GLY A 492 -22.73 -1.56 18.35
N VAL A 493 -21.63 -1.35 17.61
CA VAL A 493 -20.35 -0.88 18.17
C VAL A 493 -19.87 0.40 17.48
N HIS A 494 -19.42 0.33 16.22
CA HIS A 494 -18.79 1.46 15.52
C HIS A 494 -18.99 1.38 14.02
N VAL A 495 -18.85 2.52 13.33
CA VAL A 495 -18.88 2.60 11.88
C VAL A 495 -17.94 3.69 11.40
N VAL A 496 -17.22 3.45 10.30
CA VAL A 496 -16.32 4.42 9.67
C VAL A 496 -16.54 4.45 8.16
N LEU A 497 -16.28 5.60 7.54
CA LEU A 497 -16.38 5.77 6.10
C LEU A 497 -15.06 5.37 5.44
N PHE A 498 -15.11 4.51 4.43
CA PHE A 498 -13.94 4.14 3.65
C PHE A 498 -13.62 5.22 2.63
N ARG A 499 -12.37 5.73 2.64
CA ARG A 499 -11.91 6.75 1.69
C ARG A 499 -11.10 6.12 0.57
N MET A 500 -9.98 5.49 0.88
CA MET A 500 -9.11 4.89 -0.13
C MET A 500 -8.13 3.91 0.50
N LYS A 501 -7.40 3.21 -0.35
CA LYS A 501 -6.28 2.35 0.03
C LYS A 501 -4.98 3.12 -0.28
N SER A 502 -3.96 2.99 0.56
CA SER A 502 -2.80 3.90 0.54
C SER A 502 -1.77 3.68 -0.55
N ASP A 503 -1.76 2.49 -1.13
CA ASP A 503 -0.78 2.07 -2.12
C ASP A 503 -1.35 0.91 -2.94
N MET A 504 -0.64 0.58 -4.03
CA MET A 504 -0.96 -0.52 -4.97
C MET A 504 -0.95 -1.90 -4.30
N PHE A 505 -0.41 -1.99 -3.07
CA PHE A 505 -0.27 -3.19 -2.26
C PHE A 505 -1.19 -3.21 -1.03
N TRP A 506 -2.12 -2.25 -0.93
CA TRP A 506 -3.19 -2.19 0.06
C TRP A 506 -2.71 -2.24 1.53
N ARG A 507 -1.51 -1.72 1.82
CA ARG A 507 -0.83 -1.89 3.13
C ARG A 507 -1.36 -0.94 4.22
N LYS A 508 -2.07 0.13 3.86
CA LYS A 508 -2.83 0.98 4.79
C LYS A 508 -4.19 1.32 4.16
N ILE A 509 -5.21 1.43 4.99
CA ILE A 509 -6.50 2.00 4.59
C ILE A 509 -6.60 3.41 5.16
N TYR A 510 -7.11 4.32 4.35
CA TYR A 510 -7.54 5.62 4.82
C TYR A 510 -9.04 5.56 5.02
N ILE A 511 -9.45 5.77 6.26
CA ILE A 511 -10.84 5.93 6.67
C ILE A 511 -11.09 7.41 7.00
N LEU A 512 -12.36 7.81 6.99
CA LEU A 512 -12.83 9.09 7.48
C LEU A 512 -13.86 8.82 8.57
N GLU A 513 -13.70 9.45 9.73
CA GLU A 513 -14.60 9.27 10.86
C GLU A 513 -14.73 10.56 11.68
N SER A 514 -15.78 10.60 12.51
CA SER A 514 -15.93 11.62 13.55
C SER A 514 -14.74 11.61 14.50
N ARG A 515 -14.14 12.77 14.77
CA ARG A 515 -12.88 12.87 15.53
C ARG A 515 -13.06 12.52 17.02
N VAL A 516 -12.67 11.30 17.38
CA VAL A 516 -12.70 10.80 18.76
C VAL A 516 -11.32 10.82 19.42
N ASP A 517 -10.24 10.75 18.62
CA ASP A 517 -8.85 10.48 19.02
C ASP A 517 -8.76 9.53 20.24
N CYS A 518 -9.04 8.25 19.99
CA CYS A 518 -8.69 7.17 20.90
C CYS A 518 -7.24 6.76 20.58
N SER A 519 -6.34 6.92 21.56
CA SER A 519 -4.97 6.38 21.55
C SER A 519 -4.91 4.89 21.32
#